data_AF-A0A6J4RH35-F1
#
_entry.id   AF-A0A6J4RH35-F1
#
_cell.length_a   1.000
_cell.length_b   1.000
_cell.length_c   1.000
_cell.angle_alpha   90.00
_cell.angle_beta   90.00
_cell.angle_gamma   90.00
#
_symmetry.space_group_name_H-M   'P 1'
#
loop_
_entity.id
_entity.type
_entity.pdbx_description
1 polymer ?
#
loop_
_entity_poly.entity_id
_entity_poly.type
_entity_poly.pdbx_seq_one_letter_code
_entity_poly.pdbx_strand_id
1 'polypeptide(L)'
;MNAETIDSGLEFAKRELSKEGAYLLPLRLFIGMGWLRASAEKIVDPDWLGGTVLASFLGEKLAGGHVVFPFYRALITDVFLPNASVLSWIVVVGQGLVGAAILLGLFTNAAILGGLFMNLNFILAGAPNPSAFYFVIQVALFIGGTGAIIGLDALLGRRIRTPLFVAKVGIRSWHFRSKERALLGLTILSFGLATYSLAHVHTYDPGLSVEDPAMILAVLFTLSSLQAFVSYLRQQPPGNARTS
;
A
#
# COMPACT_ATOMS: atom_id res chain seq x y z
N MET A 1 -13.98 -25.05 28.68
CA MET A 1 -14.60 -24.38 27.52
C MET A 1 -15.79 -25.23 27.10
N ASN A 2 -17.00 -24.71 27.26
CA ASN A 2 -18.28 -25.43 27.12
C ASN A 2 -18.74 -25.44 25.64
N ALA A 3 -19.50 -26.47 25.24
CA ALA A 3 -19.97 -26.69 23.87
C ALA A 3 -20.70 -25.48 23.27
N GLU A 4 -21.43 -24.75 24.11
CA GLU A 4 -22.16 -23.52 23.75
C GLU A 4 -21.22 -22.36 23.34
N THR A 5 -20.04 -22.24 23.95
CA THR A 5 -19.02 -21.25 23.57
C THR A 5 -18.36 -21.60 22.23
N ILE A 6 -18.16 -22.90 21.97
CA ILE A 6 -17.60 -23.39 20.71
C ILE A 6 -18.59 -23.15 19.57
N ASP A 7 -19.87 -23.44 19.80
CA ASP A 7 -20.94 -23.23 18.81
C ASP A 7 -21.13 -21.74 18.49
N SER A 8 -21.13 -20.88 19.52
CA SER A 8 -21.17 -19.43 19.36
C SER A 8 -19.99 -18.87 18.54
N GLY A 9 -18.78 -19.37 18.81
CA GLY A 9 -17.57 -18.98 18.06
C GLY A 9 -17.61 -19.43 16.61
N LEU A 10 -18.11 -20.64 16.35
CA LEU A 10 -18.24 -21.20 15.01
C LEU A 10 -19.27 -20.42 14.18
N GLU A 11 -20.42 -20.08 14.77
CA GLU A 11 -21.45 -19.28 14.10
C GLU A 11 -20.99 -17.84 13.83
N PHE A 12 -20.22 -17.25 14.75
CA PHE A 12 -19.54 -15.98 14.49
C PHE A 12 -18.59 -16.07 13.29
N ALA A 13 -17.71 -17.08 13.29
CA ALA A 13 -16.72 -17.27 12.23
C ALA A 13 -17.39 -17.49 10.88
N LYS A 14 -18.41 -18.36 10.79
CA LYS A 14 -19.19 -18.57 9.57
C LYS A 14 -19.80 -17.28 9.04
N ARG A 15 -20.44 -16.49 9.89
CA ARG A 15 -21.07 -15.21 9.50
C ARG A 15 -20.06 -14.18 8.99
N GLU A 16 -18.88 -14.12 9.59
CA GLU A 16 -17.85 -13.18 9.16
C GLU A 16 -17.16 -13.65 7.87
N LEU A 17 -16.88 -14.94 7.75
CA LEU A 17 -16.23 -15.54 6.58
C LEU A 17 -17.17 -15.64 5.37
N SER A 18 -18.48 -15.58 5.56
CA SER A 18 -19.45 -15.52 4.46
C SER A 18 -19.60 -14.12 3.85
N LYS A 19 -18.96 -13.08 4.42
CA LYS A 19 -19.03 -11.72 3.87
C LYS A 19 -18.25 -11.62 2.56
N GLU A 20 -18.75 -10.79 1.64
CA GLU A 20 -18.15 -10.64 0.31
C GLU A 20 -16.64 -10.39 0.33
N GLY A 21 -16.08 -9.60 1.25
CA GLY A 21 -14.63 -9.32 1.28
C GLY A 21 -13.76 -10.35 1.99
N ALA A 22 -14.32 -11.45 2.52
CA ALA A 22 -13.60 -12.38 3.38
C ALA A 22 -12.48 -13.13 2.64
N TYR A 23 -12.58 -13.25 1.31
CA TYR A 23 -11.53 -13.82 0.47
C TYR A 23 -10.21 -13.06 0.53
N LEU A 24 -10.21 -11.80 0.96
CA LEU A 24 -9.00 -10.99 1.12
C LEU A 24 -8.34 -11.15 2.50
N LEU A 25 -8.99 -11.84 3.45
CA LEU A 25 -8.46 -12.04 4.79
C LEU A 25 -7.07 -12.71 4.78
N PRO A 26 -6.80 -13.78 4.00
CA PRO A 26 -5.47 -14.38 3.93
C PRO A 26 -4.39 -13.39 3.50
N LEU A 27 -4.69 -12.54 2.51
CA LEU A 27 -3.76 -11.49 2.06
C LEU A 27 -3.52 -10.43 3.14
N ARG A 28 -4.56 -10.06 3.90
CA ARG A 28 -4.42 -9.13 5.03
C ARG A 28 -3.51 -9.69 6.11
N LEU A 29 -3.71 -10.96 6.49
CA LEU A 29 -2.86 -11.64 7.47
C LEU A 29 -1.42 -11.74 6.97
N PHE A 30 -1.23 -12.13 5.70
CA PHE A 30 0.09 -12.22 5.08
C PHE A 30 0.85 -10.88 5.12
N ILE A 31 0.21 -9.79 4.72
CA ILE A 31 0.83 -8.45 4.75
C ILE A 31 1.11 -7.99 6.19
N GLY A 32 0.14 -8.17 7.10
CA GLY A 32 0.31 -7.79 8.50
C GLY A 32 1.50 -8.53 9.15
N MET A 33 1.58 -9.85 8.95
CA MET A 33 2.71 -10.66 9.44
C MET A 33 4.03 -10.28 8.77
N GLY A 34 4.04 -10.02 7.46
CA GLY A 34 5.22 -9.60 6.72
C GLY A 34 5.85 -8.32 7.29
N TRP A 35 5.03 -7.32 7.61
CA TRP A 35 5.46 -6.09 8.25
C TRP A 35 5.96 -6.30 9.69
N LEU A 36 5.26 -7.10 10.49
CA LEU A 36 5.67 -7.41 11.86
C LEU A 36 7.01 -8.16 11.90
N ARG A 37 7.19 -9.14 11.02
CA ARG A 37 8.47 -9.85 10.85
C ARG A 37 9.59 -8.86 10.47
N ALA A 38 9.34 -8.00 9.48
CA ALA A 38 10.34 -7.03 9.02
C ALA A 38 10.73 -6.01 10.10
N SER A 39 9.79 -5.62 10.97
CA SER A 39 10.06 -4.78 12.13
C SER A 39 10.84 -5.54 13.20
N ALA A 40 10.43 -6.77 13.53
CA ALA A 40 11.08 -7.60 14.55
C ALA A 40 12.56 -7.87 14.22
N GLU A 41 12.86 -8.20 12.96
CA GLU A 41 14.23 -8.41 12.46
C GLU A 41 15.12 -7.18 12.66
N LYS A 42 14.54 -5.98 12.58
CA LYS A 42 15.28 -4.71 12.73
C LYS A 42 15.42 -4.26 14.17
N ILE A 43 14.46 -4.59 15.03
CA ILE A 43 14.51 -4.25 16.46
C ILE A 43 15.65 -5.00 17.16
N VAL A 44 15.95 -6.22 16.72
CA VAL A 44 17.01 -7.05 17.32
C VAL A 44 18.40 -6.78 16.75
N ASP A 45 18.51 -5.91 15.74
CA ASP A 45 19.76 -5.51 15.12
C ASP A 45 20.18 -4.11 15.62
N PRO A 46 21.20 -4.01 16.50
CA PRO A 46 21.67 -2.72 17.01
C PRO A 46 22.20 -1.79 15.92
N ASP A 47 22.81 -2.33 14.86
CA ASP A 47 23.36 -1.53 13.75
C ASP A 47 22.26 -0.99 12.84
N TRP A 48 21.12 -1.68 12.78
CA TRP A 48 19.92 -1.12 12.21
C TRP A 48 19.44 0.08 13.04
N LEU A 49 19.22 -0.09 14.35
CA LEU A 49 18.72 0.98 15.22
C LEU A 49 19.67 2.19 15.29
N GLY A 50 20.97 1.96 15.20
CA GLY A 50 21.99 3.01 15.07
C GLY A 50 21.95 3.76 13.74
N GLY A 51 21.29 3.22 12.72
CA GLY A 51 21.19 3.80 11.38
C GLY A 51 22.33 3.41 10.44
N THR A 52 23.33 2.68 10.92
CA THR A 52 24.49 2.25 10.13
C THR A 52 24.09 1.37 8.96
N VAL A 53 23.24 0.35 9.19
CA VAL A 53 22.77 -0.55 8.14
C VAL A 53 21.96 0.23 7.10
N LEU A 54 21.10 1.16 7.54
CA LEU A 54 20.29 1.98 6.63
C LEU A 54 21.17 2.92 5.80
N ALA A 55 22.16 3.57 6.41
CA ALA A 55 23.09 4.46 5.70
C ALA A 55 23.92 3.70 4.66
N SER A 56 24.47 2.53 5.03
CA SER A 56 25.20 1.65 4.10
C SER A 56 24.31 1.21 2.94
N PHE A 57 23.10 0.73 3.23
CA PHE A 57 22.12 0.35 2.19
C PHE A 57 21.84 1.51 1.22
N LEU A 58 21.56 2.71 1.72
CA LEU A 58 21.27 3.88 0.87
C LEU A 58 22.52 4.29 0.05
N GLY A 59 23.71 4.23 0.66
CA GLY A 59 24.98 4.51 -0.01
C GLY A 59 25.26 3.53 -1.16
N GLU A 60 25.06 2.24 -0.93
CA GLU A 60 25.19 1.19 -1.96
C GLU A 60 24.21 1.40 -3.11
N LYS A 61 22.94 1.75 -2.81
CA LYS A 61 21.93 2.00 -3.85
C LYS A 61 22.24 3.24 -4.69
N LEU A 62 22.80 4.29 -4.08
CA LEU A 62 23.27 5.47 -4.79
C LEU A 62 24.48 5.16 -5.68
N ALA A 63 25.48 4.46 -5.14
CA ALA A 63 26.71 4.12 -5.86
C ALA A 63 26.46 3.14 -7.01
N GLY A 64 25.56 2.16 -6.81
CA GLY A 64 25.14 1.20 -7.83
C GLY A 64 24.16 1.74 -8.87
N GLY A 65 23.77 3.03 -8.80
CA GLY A 65 22.84 3.63 -9.76
C GLY A 65 21.40 3.12 -9.66
N HIS A 66 21.05 2.43 -8.57
CA HIS A 66 19.70 1.91 -8.36
C HIS A 66 18.70 3.00 -7.94
N VAL A 67 19.18 4.14 -7.44
CA VAL A 67 18.33 5.33 -7.21
C VAL A 67 18.27 6.13 -8.52
N VAL A 68 17.24 5.84 -9.31
CA VAL A 68 17.12 6.30 -10.71
C VAL A 68 16.58 7.73 -10.83
N PHE A 69 15.83 8.21 -9.84
CA PHE A 69 15.19 9.53 -9.89
C PHE A 69 16.04 10.61 -9.23
N PRO A 70 16.41 11.70 -9.95
CA PRO A 70 17.28 12.75 -9.40
C PRO A 70 16.75 13.40 -8.12
N PHE A 71 15.45 13.68 -8.04
CA PHE A 71 14.84 14.29 -6.85
C PHE A 71 14.98 13.38 -5.61
N TYR A 72 14.93 12.06 -5.82
CA TYR A 72 15.02 11.10 -4.72
C TYR A 72 16.48 10.84 -4.33
N ARG A 73 17.43 10.94 -5.29
CA ARG A 73 18.86 10.98 -4.97
C ARG A 73 19.17 12.14 -4.04
N ALA A 74 18.70 13.35 -4.37
CA ALA A 74 18.86 14.54 -3.53
C ALA A 74 18.22 14.36 -2.14
N LEU A 75 17.01 13.80 -2.08
CA LEU A 75 16.36 13.48 -0.80
C LEU A 75 17.21 12.53 0.06
N ILE A 76 17.81 11.50 -0.56
CA ILE A 76 18.67 10.56 0.16
C ILE A 76 19.93 11.26 0.65
N THR A 77 20.63 12.00 -0.21
CA THR A 77 21.91 12.65 0.13
C THR A 77 21.76 13.77 1.15
N ASP A 78 20.71 14.57 1.02
CA ASP A 78 20.59 15.82 1.76
C ASP A 78 19.75 15.66 3.04
N VAL A 79 18.90 14.63 3.10
CA VAL A 79 17.98 14.41 4.22
C VAL A 79 18.16 13.04 4.86
N PHE A 80 18.14 11.95 4.10
CA PHE A 80 18.12 10.62 4.71
C PHE A 80 19.46 10.21 5.32
N LEU A 81 20.56 10.36 4.58
CA LEU A 81 21.90 10.01 5.07
C LEU A 81 22.31 10.84 6.31
N PRO A 82 22.11 12.18 6.34
CA PRO A 82 22.41 12.97 7.54
C PRO A 82 21.58 12.59 8.77
N ASN A 83 20.40 12.01 8.57
CA ASN A 83 19.45 11.66 9.63
C ASN A 83 19.20 10.14 9.74
N ALA A 84 20.14 9.31 9.30
CA ALA A 84 19.92 7.87 9.12
C ALA A 84 19.50 7.14 10.41
N SER A 85 20.02 7.54 11.56
CA SER A 85 19.62 6.97 12.86
C SER A 85 18.14 7.25 13.18
N VAL A 86 17.70 8.50 13.04
CA VAL A 86 16.29 8.88 13.27
C VAL A 86 15.38 8.20 12.26
N LEU A 87 15.77 8.21 10.98
CA LEU A 87 15.02 7.58 9.92
C LEU A 87 14.88 6.08 10.14
N SER A 88 15.93 5.42 10.64
CA SER A 88 15.90 4.01 10.97
C SER A 88 14.82 3.70 12.01
N TRP A 89 14.76 4.48 13.11
CA TRP A 89 13.69 4.34 14.10
C TRP A 89 12.30 4.56 13.52
N ILE A 90 12.13 5.59 12.68
CA ILE A 90 10.85 5.85 11.99
C ILE A 90 10.44 4.64 11.16
N VAL A 91 11.37 4.04 10.42
CA VAL A 91 11.11 2.84 9.62
C VAL A 91 10.72 1.66 10.52
N VAL A 92 11.48 1.37 11.57
CA VAL A 92 11.20 0.23 12.47
C VAL A 92 9.83 0.36 13.13
N VAL A 93 9.55 1.51 13.72
CA VAL A 93 8.28 1.80 14.41
C VAL A 93 7.13 1.82 13.41
N GLY A 94 7.33 2.42 12.24
CA GLY A 94 6.35 2.45 11.16
C GLY A 94 5.96 1.05 10.69
N GLN A 95 6.95 0.17 10.46
CA GLN A 95 6.72 -1.23 10.09
C GLN A 95 5.94 -1.98 11.17
N GLY A 96 6.30 -1.80 12.44
CA GLY A 96 5.63 -2.45 13.56
C GLY A 96 4.17 -2.00 13.71
N LEU A 97 3.93 -0.69 13.70
CA LEU A 97 2.60 -0.11 13.84
C LEU A 97 1.70 -0.48 12.65
N VAL A 98 2.19 -0.37 11.42
CA VAL A 98 1.43 -0.76 10.21
C VAL A 98 1.12 -2.25 10.23
N GLY A 99 2.10 -3.10 10.56
CA GLY A 99 1.91 -4.54 10.65
C GLY A 99 0.85 -4.94 11.67
N ALA A 100 0.93 -4.38 12.89
CA ALA A 100 -0.03 -4.67 13.95
C ALA A 100 -1.45 -4.18 13.57
N ALA A 101 -1.56 -2.96 13.05
CA ALA A 101 -2.82 -2.36 12.64
C ALA A 101 -3.51 -3.13 11.51
N ILE A 102 -2.77 -3.56 10.48
CA ILE A 102 -3.31 -4.38 9.39
C ILE A 102 -3.74 -5.76 9.91
N LEU A 103 -2.89 -6.40 10.73
CA LEU A 103 -3.15 -7.76 11.22
C LEU A 103 -4.41 -7.82 12.10
N LEU A 104 -4.49 -6.92 13.09
CA LEU A 104 -5.61 -6.82 14.03
C LEU A 104 -6.88 -6.25 13.39
N GLY A 105 -6.77 -5.69 12.19
CA GLY A 105 -7.86 -4.98 11.54
C GLY A 105 -8.23 -3.69 12.29
N LEU A 106 -7.25 -2.92 12.78
CA LEU A 106 -7.41 -1.70 13.57
C LEU A 106 -6.82 -0.51 12.81
N PHE A 107 -7.64 0.50 12.47
CA PHE A 107 -7.25 1.59 11.56
C PHE A 107 -6.66 1.09 10.25
N THR A 108 -7.26 0.02 9.69
CA THR A 108 -6.65 -0.76 8.60
C THR A 108 -6.38 0.09 7.36
N ASN A 109 -7.29 0.99 7.00
CA ASN A 109 -7.11 1.83 5.83
C ASN A 109 -5.96 2.82 6.01
N ALA A 110 -5.81 3.42 7.19
CA ALA A 110 -4.68 4.30 7.48
C ALA A 110 -3.35 3.53 7.49
N ALA A 111 -3.33 2.34 8.09
CA ALA A 111 -2.17 1.48 8.13
C ALA A 111 -1.75 1.03 6.72
N ILE A 112 -2.72 0.65 5.87
CA ILE A 112 -2.48 0.32 4.46
C ILE A 112 -1.88 1.53 3.73
N LEU A 113 -2.39 2.74 3.93
CA LEU A 113 -1.82 3.95 3.30
C LEU A 113 -0.39 4.22 3.77
N GLY A 114 -0.10 4.04 5.06
CA GLY A 114 1.27 4.13 5.59
C GLY A 114 2.19 3.06 5.00
N GLY A 115 1.70 1.83 4.85
CA GLY A 115 2.42 0.74 4.20
C GLY A 115 2.67 1.01 2.71
N LEU A 116 1.69 1.54 1.97
CA LEU A 116 1.85 1.95 0.57
C LEU A 116 2.91 3.06 0.44
N PHE A 117 2.88 4.05 1.33
CA PHE A 117 3.88 5.11 1.38
C PHE A 117 5.29 4.55 1.60
N MET A 118 5.48 3.66 2.57
CA MET A 118 6.79 3.02 2.82
C MET A 118 7.25 2.19 1.62
N ASN A 119 6.39 1.37 1.01
CA ASN A 119 6.76 0.57 -0.17
C ASN A 119 7.16 1.46 -1.35
N LEU A 120 6.45 2.57 -1.57
CA LEU A 120 6.83 3.55 -2.60
C LEU A 120 8.23 4.12 -2.32
N ASN A 121 8.53 4.49 -1.07
CA ASN A 121 9.85 4.98 -0.69
C ASN A 121 10.94 3.90 -0.87
N PHE A 122 10.66 2.63 -0.59
CA PHE A 122 11.62 1.54 -0.81
C PHE A 122 11.89 1.29 -2.29
N ILE A 123 10.85 1.34 -3.14
CA ILE A 123 11.02 1.28 -4.60
C ILE A 123 11.88 2.46 -5.06
N LEU A 124 11.53 3.69 -4.68
CA LEU A 124 12.28 4.90 -5.04
C LEU A 124 13.74 4.87 -4.54
N ALA A 125 14.00 4.20 -3.41
CA ALA A 125 15.34 3.98 -2.86
C ALA A 125 16.14 2.86 -3.56
N GLY A 126 15.62 2.24 -4.62
CA GLY A 126 16.32 1.19 -5.36
C GLY A 126 16.10 -0.24 -4.85
N ALA A 127 15.03 -0.49 -4.08
CA ALA A 127 14.67 -1.82 -3.60
C ALA A 127 13.20 -2.17 -3.91
N PRO A 128 12.90 -2.50 -5.18
CA PRO A 128 11.55 -2.84 -5.59
C PRO A 128 11.07 -4.20 -5.11
N ASN A 129 11.95 -5.16 -4.76
CA ASN A 129 11.55 -6.47 -4.25
C ASN A 129 11.77 -6.55 -2.72
N PRO A 130 10.79 -6.99 -1.91
CA PRO A 130 9.41 -7.40 -2.26
C PRO A 130 8.41 -6.24 -2.32
N SER A 131 8.88 -5.00 -2.26
CA SER A 131 8.06 -3.79 -2.10
C SER A 131 6.94 -3.64 -3.14
N ALA A 132 7.22 -3.94 -4.41
CA ALA A 132 6.27 -3.88 -5.52
C ALA A 132 5.11 -4.87 -5.32
N PHE A 133 5.44 -6.09 -4.90
CA PHE A 133 4.45 -7.12 -4.61
C PHE A 133 3.56 -6.71 -3.42
N TYR A 134 4.15 -6.19 -2.36
CA TYR A 134 3.40 -5.70 -1.20
C TYR A 134 2.55 -4.47 -1.53
N PHE A 135 3.02 -3.62 -2.45
CA PHE A 135 2.27 -2.46 -2.92
C PHE A 135 0.97 -2.89 -3.61
N VAL A 136 1.04 -3.84 -4.55
CA VAL A 136 -0.14 -4.34 -5.29
C VAL A 136 -1.16 -4.98 -4.34
N ILE A 137 -0.71 -5.84 -3.40
CA ILE A 137 -1.61 -6.46 -2.44
C ILE A 137 -2.28 -5.39 -1.57
N GLN A 138 -1.53 -4.41 -1.06
CA GLN A 138 -2.10 -3.36 -0.22
C GLN A 138 -3.10 -2.47 -0.95
N VAL A 139 -2.88 -2.17 -2.24
CA VAL A 139 -3.89 -1.48 -3.07
C VAL A 139 -5.17 -2.32 -3.16
N ALA A 140 -5.06 -3.63 -3.40
CA ALA A 140 -6.22 -4.52 -3.43
C ALA A 140 -6.96 -4.55 -2.08
N LEU A 141 -6.22 -4.63 -0.96
CA LEU A 141 -6.80 -4.59 0.39
C LEU A 141 -7.50 -3.25 0.69
N PHE A 142 -6.95 -2.13 0.22
CA PHE A 142 -7.52 -0.80 0.39
C PHE A 142 -8.84 -0.65 -0.36
N ILE A 143 -8.88 -1.09 -1.63
CA ILE A 143 -10.08 -1.04 -2.47
C ILE A 143 -11.15 -2.01 -1.94
N GLY A 144 -10.73 -3.19 -1.47
CA GLY A 144 -11.61 -4.26 -0.98
C GLY A 144 -12.21 -4.06 0.42
N GLY A 145 -11.77 -3.04 1.19
CA GLY A 145 -12.37 -2.71 2.49
C GLY A 145 -12.18 -3.78 3.58
N THR A 146 -11.06 -4.49 3.56
CA THR A 146 -10.85 -5.76 4.28
C THR A 146 -10.76 -5.65 5.80
N GLY A 147 -10.44 -4.47 6.35
CA GLY A 147 -10.37 -4.28 7.80
C GLY A 147 -11.71 -4.51 8.52
N ALA A 148 -12.82 -4.44 7.79
CA ALA A 148 -14.16 -4.59 8.36
C ALA A 148 -14.61 -6.06 8.57
N ILE A 149 -13.75 -7.03 8.22
CA ILE A 149 -14.05 -8.48 8.29
C ILE A 149 -13.11 -9.12 9.30
N ILE A 150 -13.64 -9.64 10.42
CA ILE A 150 -12.81 -10.19 11.51
C ILE A 150 -11.70 -9.19 11.91
N GLY A 151 -12.07 -7.92 12.10
CA GLY A 151 -11.15 -6.84 12.46
C GLY A 151 -11.81 -5.88 13.44
N LEU A 152 -11.00 -5.22 14.26
CA LEU A 152 -11.47 -4.24 15.25
C LEU A 152 -12.15 -3.01 14.62
N ASP A 153 -11.90 -2.74 13.34
CA ASP A 153 -12.55 -1.74 12.51
C ASP A 153 -14.06 -1.97 12.38
N ALA A 154 -14.51 -3.23 12.47
CA ALA A 154 -15.95 -3.54 12.52
C ALA A 154 -16.64 -2.94 13.76
N LEU A 155 -15.92 -2.85 14.89
CA LEU A 155 -16.41 -2.24 16.13
C LEU A 155 -16.28 -0.71 16.07
N LEU A 156 -15.14 -0.20 15.59
CA LEU A 156 -14.84 1.23 15.49
C LEU A 156 -15.66 1.95 14.44
N GLY A 157 -16.08 1.28 13.37
CA GLY A 157 -16.89 1.84 12.29
C GLY A 157 -18.23 2.41 12.76
N ARG A 158 -18.72 2.00 13.95
CA ARG A 158 -19.91 2.58 14.61
C ARG A 158 -19.65 3.98 15.17
N ARG A 159 -18.43 4.27 15.63
CA ARG A 159 -18.05 5.55 16.27
C ARG A 159 -17.31 6.48 15.31
N ILE A 160 -16.47 5.94 14.41
CA ILE A 160 -15.65 6.71 13.47
C ILE A 160 -16.34 6.75 12.10
N ARG A 161 -16.73 7.95 11.68
CA ARG A 161 -17.46 8.16 10.41
C ARG A 161 -16.53 8.14 9.19
N THR A 162 -15.27 8.52 9.35
CA THR A 162 -14.30 8.69 8.25
C THR A 162 -13.80 7.36 7.69
N PRO A 163 -14.13 7.02 6.42
CA PRO A 163 -13.72 5.76 5.78
C PRO A 163 -12.24 5.72 5.40
N LEU A 164 -11.52 6.85 5.50
CA LEU A 164 -10.09 6.91 5.24
C LEU A 164 -9.26 6.22 6.33
N PHE A 165 -9.74 6.26 7.57
CA PHE A 165 -9.03 5.68 8.72
C PHE A 165 -9.49 4.27 9.03
N VAL A 166 -10.79 3.99 8.90
CA VAL A 166 -11.42 2.73 9.32
C VAL A 166 -12.07 2.07 8.12
N ALA A 167 -11.81 0.78 7.92
CA ALA A 167 -12.45 -0.02 6.89
C ALA A 167 -13.93 -0.28 7.23
N LYS A 168 -14.82 -0.24 6.23
CA LYS A 168 -16.26 -0.49 6.42
C LYS A 168 -16.75 -1.59 5.47
N VAL A 169 -17.68 -2.42 5.94
CA VAL A 169 -18.31 -3.47 5.12
C VAL A 169 -19.21 -2.82 4.09
N GLY A 170 -18.93 -3.09 2.82
CA GLY A 170 -19.69 -2.62 1.67
C GLY A 170 -18.74 -2.24 0.53
N ILE A 171 -18.89 -2.89 -0.63
CA ILE A 171 -18.27 -2.44 -1.87
C ILE A 171 -18.69 -0.98 -2.04
N ARG A 172 -17.71 -0.09 -1.95
CA ARG A 172 -17.92 1.35 -1.96
C ARG A 172 -18.52 1.74 -3.31
N SER A 173 -19.86 1.73 -3.41
CA SER A 173 -20.59 2.33 -4.53
C SER A 173 -20.48 3.84 -4.35
N TRP A 174 -19.36 4.32 -4.84
CA TRP A 174 -18.88 5.66 -4.75
C TRP A 174 -19.82 6.60 -5.56
N HIS A 175 -21.00 6.95 -5.04
CA HIS A 175 -21.84 8.02 -5.60
C HIS A 175 -21.39 9.38 -5.05
N PHE A 176 -20.48 10.07 -5.76
CA PHE A 176 -20.23 11.51 -5.56
C PHE A 176 -20.19 12.17 -6.94
N ARG A 177 -20.99 13.21 -7.16
CA ARG A 177 -20.97 14.05 -8.38
C ARG A 177 -19.61 14.71 -8.65
N SER A 178 -18.74 14.83 -7.64
CA SER A 178 -17.39 15.42 -7.76
C SER A 178 -16.31 14.44 -8.24
N LYS A 179 -16.65 13.17 -8.55
CA LYS A 179 -15.67 12.13 -8.90
C LYS A 179 -15.14 12.12 -10.30
N GLU A 180 -15.94 12.54 -11.27
CA GLU A 180 -15.55 12.44 -12.67
C GLU A 180 -14.26 13.22 -12.94
N ARG A 181 -14.22 14.48 -12.48
CA ARG A 181 -13.02 15.33 -12.58
C ARG A 181 -11.84 14.80 -11.76
N ALA A 182 -12.11 14.23 -10.57
CA ALA A 182 -11.06 13.67 -9.73
C ALA A 182 -10.44 12.41 -10.33
N LEU A 183 -11.25 11.54 -10.95
CA LEU A 183 -10.78 10.33 -11.61
C LEU A 183 -10.05 10.66 -12.89
N LEU A 184 -10.55 11.60 -13.69
CA LEU A 184 -9.84 12.10 -14.85
C LEU A 184 -8.49 12.73 -14.45
N GLY A 185 -8.48 13.53 -13.38
CA GLY A 185 -7.25 14.08 -12.82
C GLY A 185 -6.27 13.00 -12.37
N LEU A 186 -6.76 11.94 -11.71
CA LEU A 186 -5.94 10.79 -11.30
C LEU A 186 -5.40 10.01 -12.51
N THR A 187 -6.20 9.81 -13.55
CA THR A 187 -5.76 9.19 -14.81
C THR A 187 -4.63 9.98 -15.43
N ILE A 188 -4.80 11.30 -15.61
CA ILE A 188 -3.80 12.18 -16.22
C ILE A 188 -2.52 12.20 -15.37
N LEU A 189 -2.65 12.35 -14.06
CA LEU A 189 -1.51 12.35 -13.14
C LEU A 189 -0.75 11.03 -13.20
N SER A 190 -1.45 9.90 -13.10
CA SER A 190 -0.83 8.57 -13.12
C SER A 190 -0.18 8.30 -14.48
N PHE A 191 -0.81 8.71 -15.59
CA PHE A 191 -0.21 8.60 -16.91
C PHE A 191 1.06 9.45 -17.06
N GLY A 192 1.04 10.69 -16.54
CA GLY A 192 2.22 11.55 -16.50
C GLY A 192 3.36 10.94 -15.69
N LEU A 193 3.07 10.39 -14.51
CA LEU A 193 4.05 9.68 -13.68
C LEU A 193 4.58 8.40 -14.33
N ALA A 194 3.73 7.66 -15.05
CA ALA A 194 4.15 6.50 -15.82
C ALA A 194 5.14 6.90 -16.91
N THR A 195 4.82 7.95 -17.68
CA THR A 195 5.68 8.49 -18.74
C THR A 195 7.02 8.99 -18.18
N TYR A 196 6.96 9.72 -17.06
CA TYR A 196 8.16 10.19 -16.36
C TYR A 196 9.02 9.02 -15.87
N SER A 197 8.41 7.95 -15.36
CA SER A 197 9.11 6.75 -14.91
C SER A 197 9.76 6.01 -16.09
N LEU A 198 9.07 5.87 -17.23
CA LEU A 198 9.62 5.26 -18.44
C LEU A 198 10.89 5.97 -18.94
N ALA A 199 10.95 7.29 -18.80
CA ALA A 199 12.14 8.07 -19.16
C ALA A 199 13.37 7.78 -18.29
N HIS A 200 13.21 7.11 -17.14
CA HIS A 200 14.28 6.77 -16.19
C HIS A 200 14.57 5.27 -16.11
N VAL A 201 13.97 4.46 -17.00
CA VAL A 201 14.25 3.02 -17.09
C VAL A 201 15.67 2.80 -17.58
N HIS A 202 16.44 2.00 -16.85
CA HIS A 202 17.80 1.62 -17.20
C HIS A 202 17.86 0.34 -18.04
N THR A 203 16.93 -0.60 -17.84
CA THR A 203 16.93 -1.87 -18.58
C THR A 203 15.54 -2.36 -18.97
N TYR A 204 15.44 -2.90 -20.18
CA TYR A 204 14.25 -3.57 -20.72
C TYR A 204 14.45 -5.09 -20.81
N ASP A 205 15.57 -5.61 -20.28
CA ASP A 205 15.82 -7.04 -20.22
C ASP A 205 14.75 -7.71 -19.35
N PRO A 206 14.04 -8.76 -19.83
CA PRO A 206 12.98 -9.40 -19.07
C PRO A 206 13.41 -9.95 -17.69
N GLY A 207 14.67 -10.35 -17.52
CA GLY A 207 15.19 -10.87 -16.26
C GLY A 207 15.59 -9.79 -15.27
N LEU A 208 16.02 -8.61 -15.75
CA LEU A 208 16.55 -7.53 -14.89
C LEU A 208 15.57 -6.37 -14.72
N SER A 209 14.61 -6.20 -15.63
CA SER A 209 13.63 -5.12 -15.60
C SER A 209 12.70 -5.18 -14.39
N VAL A 210 12.53 -6.35 -13.76
CA VAL A 210 11.79 -6.50 -12.50
C VAL A 210 12.54 -5.93 -11.29
N GLU A 211 13.86 -5.73 -11.41
CA GLU A 211 14.70 -5.12 -10.38
C GLU A 211 14.89 -3.60 -10.61
N ASP A 212 14.45 -3.08 -11.75
CA ASP A 212 14.52 -1.66 -12.09
C ASP A 212 13.35 -0.89 -11.44
N PRO A 213 13.62 0.06 -10.52
CA PRO A 213 12.57 0.83 -9.88
C PRO A 213 11.71 1.66 -10.83
N ALA A 214 12.32 2.25 -11.87
CA ALA A 214 11.59 3.07 -12.84
C ALA A 214 10.65 2.20 -13.67
N MET A 215 11.07 0.98 -14.04
CA MET A 215 10.19 0.04 -14.74
C MET A 215 9.00 -0.35 -13.88
N ILE A 216 9.25 -0.72 -12.62
CA ILE A 216 8.20 -1.11 -11.68
C ILE A 216 7.19 0.04 -11.48
N LEU A 217 7.66 1.27 -11.27
CA LEU A 217 6.76 2.42 -11.14
C LEU A 217 6.01 2.73 -12.42
N ALA A 218 6.64 2.62 -13.59
CA ALA A 218 5.98 2.79 -14.88
C ALA A 218 4.81 1.80 -15.03
N VAL A 219 5.01 0.53 -14.68
CA VAL A 219 3.94 -0.49 -14.70
C VAL A 219 2.84 -0.15 -13.70
N LEU A 220 3.17 0.14 -12.44
CA LEU A 220 2.19 0.44 -11.40
C LEU A 220 1.34 1.68 -11.73
N PHE A 221 1.96 2.74 -12.24
CA PHE A 221 1.26 3.96 -12.63
C PHE A 221 0.43 3.78 -13.90
N THR A 222 0.87 2.96 -14.85
CA THR A 222 0.08 2.59 -16.04
C THR A 222 -1.18 1.84 -15.62
N LEU A 223 -1.06 0.83 -14.77
CA LEU A 223 -2.19 0.08 -14.24
C LEU A 223 -3.16 1.00 -13.47
N SER A 224 -2.61 1.91 -12.66
CA SER A 224 -3.41 2.89 -11.92
C SER A 224 -4.16 3.85 -12.85
N SER A 225 -3.52 4.32 -13.91
CA SER A 225 -4.11 5.18 -14.93
C SER A 225 -5.26 4.48 -15.66
N LEU A 226 -5.03 3.23 -16.12
CA LEU A 226 -6.05 2.42 -16.78
C LEU A 226 -7.24 2.16 -15.86
N GLN A 227 -7.00 1.79 -14.61
CA GLN A 227 -8.07 1.54 -13.64
C GLN A 227 -8.88 2.81 -13.35
N ALA A 228 -8.23 3.97 -13.20
CA ALA A 228 -8.89 5.25 -13.02
C ALA A 228 -9.73 5.64 -14.25
N PHE A 229 -9.20 5.40 -15.45
CA PHE A 229 -9.89 5.67 -16.71
C PHE A 229 -11.13 4.77 -16.91
N VAL A 230 -11.00 3.46 -16.67
CA VAL A 230 -12.15 2.54 -16.70
C VAL A 230 -13.21 2.97 -15.68
N SER A 231 -12.78 3.36 -14.47
CA SER A 231 -13.68 3.84 -13.43
C SER A 231 -14.39 5.16 -13.81
N TYR A 232 -13.70 6.04 -14.53
CA TYR A 232 -14.25 7.26 -15.10
C TYR A 232 -15.32 6.95 -16.15
N LEU A 233 -15.02 6.07 -17.13
CA LEU A 233 -15.97 5.69 -18.18
C LEU A 233 -17.23 5.03 -17.61
N ARG A 234 -17.08 4.17 -16.58
CA ARG A 234 -18.21 3.51 -15.91
C ARG A 234 -19.17 4.47 -15.20
N GLN A 235 -18.75 5.71 -14.93
CA GLN A 235 -19.59 6.73 -14.29
C GLN A 235 -20.33 7.60 -15.28
N GLN A 236 -20.03 7.52 -16.57
CA GLN A 236 -20.77 8.25 -17.58
C GLN A 236 -22.14 7.58 -17.80
N PRO A 237 -23.24 8.35 -17.83
CA PRO A 237 -24.55 7.79 -18.12
C PRO A 237 -24.55 7.16 -19.52
N PRO A 238 -25.27 6.04 -19.74
CA PRO A 238 -25.40 5.46 -21.07
C PRO A 238 -25.94 6.54 -22.03
N GLY A 239 -25.25 6.73 -23.15
CA GLY A 239 -25.63 7.74 -24.14
C GLY A 239 -27.00 7.42 -24.74
N ASN A 240 -28.05 8.06 -24.20
CA ASN A 240 -29.35 8.40 -24.81
C ASN A 240 -30.36 8.90 -23.74
N ALA A 241 -30.01 9.92 -22.95
CA ALA A 241 -30.96 10.58 -22.04
C ALA A 241 -30.79 12.11 -21.99
N ARG A 242 -30.40 12.71 -23.12
CA ARG A 242 -30.38 14.17 -23.32
C ARG A 242 -30.93 14.55 -24.69
N THR A 243 -32.13 14.08 -25.04
CA THR A 243 -32.95 14.65 -26.11
C THR A 243 -34.42 14.27 -25.89
N SER A 244 -35.12 15.06 -25.08
CA SER A 244 -36.54 15.41 -25.26
C SER A 244 -36.82 16.69 -24.50
#